data_AF-A0A2S7C0I0-F1
#
_entry.id   AF-A0A2S7C0I0-F1
#
_cell.length_a   1.000
_cell.length_b   1.000
_cell.length_c   1.000
_cell.angle_alpha   90.00
_cell.angle_beta   90.00
_cell.angle_gamma   90.00
#
_symmetry.space_group_name_H-M   'P 1'
#
loop_
_entity.id
_entity.type
_entity.pdbx_description
1 polymer ?
#
loop_
_entity_poly.entity_id
_entity_poly.type
_entity_poly.pdbx_seq_one_letter_code
_entity_poly.pdbx_strand_id
1 'polypeptide(L)'
;MEDPCPHLQALCAQALQAGCTVQQVSHGWSRAKQVLEFAQPLPATLRAQARVDAPVVAYHAPAEPHWPGDEGFFCEQCLVGLAFPLQ
;
A
#
# COMPACT_ATOMS: atom_id res chain seq x y z
N MET A 1 -15.03 5.32 6.86
CA MET A 1 -13.86 4.44 6.66
C MET A 1 -14.28 3.07 7.10
N GLU A 2 -14.70 2.23 6.16
CA GLU A 2 -14.96 0.81 6.43
C GLU A 2 -13.62 0.10 6.72
N ASP A 3 -13.69 -0.96 7.53
CA ASP A 3 -12.69 -1.36 8.54
C ASP A 3 -11.20 -1.14 8.19
N PRO A 4 -10.47 -0.32 8.98
CA PRO A 4 -9.03 -0.19 8.79
C PRO A 4 -8.37 -1.55 9.04
N CYS A 5 -7.60 -2.04 8.07
CA CYS A 5 -6.80 -3.25 8.25
C CYS A 5 -5.82 -3.04 9.41
N PRO A 6 -5.96 -3.74 10.55
CA PRO A 6 -5.12 -3.49 11.72
C PRO A 6 -3.64 -3.77 11.44
N HIS A 7 -3.36 -4.72 10.53
CA HIS A 7 -2.00 -5.08 10.12
C HIS A 7 -1.30 -3.99 9.29
N LEU A 8 -2.07 -3.21 8.52
CA LEU A 8 -1.54 -2.12 7.69
C LEU A 8 -1.72 -0.74 8.30
N GLN A 9 -2.46 -0.63 9.40
CA GLN A 9 -2.82 0.64 10.02
C GLN A 9 -1.59 1.44 10.45
N ALA A 10 -0.60 0.79 11.07
CA ALA A 10 0.62 1.46 11.50
C ALA A 10 1.40 2.05 10.31
N LEU A 11 1.58 1.26 9.25
CA LEU A 11 2.29 1.68 8.05
C LEU A 11 1.55 2.80 7.31
N CYS A 12 0.23 2.68 7.17
CA CYS A 12 -0.61 3.72 6.58
C CYS A 12 -0.50 5.04 7.36
N ALA A 13 -0.60 4.99 8.69
CA ALA A 13 -0.47 6.18 9.53
C ALA A 13 0.93 6.81 9.42
N GLN A 14 1.99 6.00 9.39
CA GLN A 14 3.36 6.47 9.19
C GLN A 14 3.56 7.13 7.83
N ALA A 15 3.01 6.57 6.75
CA ALA A 15 3.08 7.16 5.42
C ALA A 15 2.37 8.53 5.38
N LEU A 16 1.19 8.64 5.98
CA LEU A 16 0.48 9.92 6.11
C LEU A 16 1.29 10.94 6.92
N GLN A 17 1.91 10.52 8.03
CA GLN A 17 2.79 11.38 8.83
C GLN A 17 4.07 11.80 8.11
N ALA A 18 4.57 10.98 7.19
CA ALA A 18 5.70 11.28 6.32
C ALA A 18 5.34 12.22 5.15
N GLY A 19 4.09 12.68 5.07
CA GLY A 19 3.61 13.61 4.04
C GLY A 19 3.07 12.93 2.79
N CYS A 20 2.94 11.61 2.77
CA CYS A 20 2.20 10.92 1.71
C CYS A 20 0.69 11.21 1.86
N THR A 21 -0.02 11.22 0.74
CA THR A 21 -1.46 11.45 0.68
C THR A 21 -2.10 10.35 -0.13
N VAL A 22 -3.22 9.82 0.34
CA VAL A 22 -4.04 8.90 -0.43
C VAL A 22 -4.65 9.67 -1.60
N GLN A 23 -4.29 9.28 -2.82
CA GLN A 23 -4.82 9.83 -4.06
C GLN A 23 -6.19 9.23 -4.38
N GLN A 24 -6.31 7.92 -4.23
CA GLN A 24 -7.50 7.16 -4.58
C GLN A 24 -7.69 6.01 -3.60
N VAL A 25 -8.96 5.63 -3.40
CA VAL A 25 -9.33 4.36 -2.78
C VAL A 25 -10.10 3.58 -3.83
N SER A 26 -9.57 2.43 -4.22
CA SER A 26 -10.23 1.54 -5.17
C SER A 26 -10.78 0.31 -4.45
N HIS A 27 -11.86 -0.25 -4.99
CA HIS A 27 -12.62 -1.34 -4.38
C HIS A 27 -12.92 -2.43 -5.41
N GLY A 28 -13.13 -3.66 -4.93
CA GLY A 28 -13.66 -4.74 -5.75
C GLY A 28 -12.67 -5.32 -6.78
N TRP A 29 -11.37 -5.27 -6.50
CA TRP A 29 -10.37 -5.98 -7.30
C TRP A 29 -10.45 -7.49 -7.05
N SER A 30 -9.90 -8.28 -7.98
CA SER A 30 -9.99 -9.76 -7.97
C SER A 30 -9.76 -10.39 -6.60
N ARG A 31 -8.70 -9.97 -5.90
CA ARG A 31 -8.34 -10.46 -4.55
C ARG A 31 -8.39 -9.38 -3.47
N ALA A 32 -8.54 -8.11 -3.82
CA ALA A 32 -8.52 -7.00 -2.86
C ALA A 32 -9.90 -6.36 -2.73
N LYS A 33 -10.43 -6.35 -1.51
CA LYS A 33 -11.65 -5.61 -1.17
C LYS A 33 -11.44 -4.11 -1.30
N GLN A 34 -10.25 -3.64 -0.94
CA GLN A 34 -9.89 -2.23 -0.95
C GLN A 34 -8.39 -2.05 -1.17
N VAL A 35 -8.00 -1.04 -1.96
CA VAL A 35 -6.61 -0.61 -2.09
C VAL A 35 -6.55 0.91 -1.87
N LEU A 36 -5.66 1.35 -0.99
CA LEU A 36 -5.34 2.77 -0.82
C LEU A 36 -4.14 3.07 -1.71
N GLU A 37 -4.36 3.89 -2.73
CA GLU A 37 -3.34 4.33 -3.67
C GLU A 37 -2.81 5.69 -3.23
N PHE A 38 -1.51 5.76 -2.93
CA PHE A 38 -0.85 6.99 -2.53
C PHE A 38 -0.33 7.77 -3.75
N ALA A 39 -0.34 9.10 -3.68
CA ALA A 39 0.22 9.96 -4.73
C ALA A 39 1.75 9.98 -4.74
N GLN A 40 2.38 9.64 -3.62
CA GLN A 40 3.82 9.73 -3.42
C GLN A 40 4.41 8.33 -3.25
N PRO A 41 5.66 8.12 -3.69
CA PRO A 41 6.40 6.89 -3.46
C PRO A 41 6.55 6.57 -1.98
N LEU A 42 6.75 5.28 -1.66
CA LEU A 42 7.01 4.83 -0.31
C LEU A 42 8.31 5.47 0.21
N PRO A 43 8.28 6.21 1.34
CA PRO A 43 9.50 6.77 1.92
C PRO A 43 10.52 5.68 2.25
N ALA A 44 11.80 5.90 1.91
CA ALA A 44 12.85 4.90 2.11
C ALA A 44 13.02 4.47 3.57
N THR A 45 12.80 5.39 4.51
CA THR A 45 12.79 5.11 5.95
C THR A 45 11.69 4.12 6.34
N LEU A 46 10.49 4.26 5.76
CA LEU A 46 9.37 3.35 5.97
C LEU A 46 9.59 2.02 5.26
N ARG A 47 10.14 2.03 4.04
CA ARG A 47 10.51 0.79 3.32
C ARG A 47 11.46 -0.08 4.15
N ALA A 48 12.45 0.51 4.82
CA ALA A 48 13.39 -0.20 5.68
C ALA A 48 12.77 -0.68 7.01
N GLN A 49 11.72 0.00 7.49
CA GLN A 49 11.05 -0.31 8.76
C GLN A 49 9.87 -1.27 8.60
N ALA A 50 9.26 -1.31 7.42
CA ALA A 50 8.10 -2.13 7.13
C ALA A 50 8.46 -3.61 7.33
N ARG A 51 7.89 -4.19 8.39
CA ARG A 51 8.03 -5.61 8.67
C ARG A 51 6.96 -6.36 7.91
N VAL A 52 7.39 -7.33 7.11
CA VAL A 52 6.51 -8.33 6.52
C VAL A 52 6.20 -9.35 7.62
N ASP A 53 4.93 -9.55 7.93
CA ASP A 53 4.45 -10.51 8.92
C ASP A 53 3.38 -11.43 8.31
N ALA A 54 2.96 -12.46 9.06
CA ALA A 54 2.16 -13.55 8.53
C ALA A 54 0.81 -13.16 7.87
N PRO A 55 0.22 -11.97 8.10
CA PRO A 55 -0.89 -11.50 7.27
C PRO A 55 -0.51 -10.50 6.17
N VAL A 56 0.69 -9.91 6.14
CA VAL A 56 1.08 -8.84 5.20
C VAL A 56 2.21 -9.28 4.29
N VAL A 57 1.99 -9.19 2.98
CA VAL A 57 3.00 -9.42 1.96
C VAL A 57 3.39 -8.11 1.29
N ALA A 58 4.68 -7.91 1.02
CA ALA A 58 5.16 -6.83 0.18
C ALA A 58 5.12 -7.26 -1.29
N TYR A 59 4.80 -6.34 -2.19
CA TYR A 59 4.86 -6.57 -3.63
C TYR A 59 5.57 -5.41 -4.33
N HIS A 60 6.10 -5.69 -5.52
CA HIS A 60 6.71 -4.72 -6.40
C HIS A 60 6.31 -5.05 -7.83
N ALA A 61 5.46 -4.21 -8.43
CA ALA A 61 5.07 -4.28 -9.82
C ALA A 61 5.93 -3.27 -10.62
N PRO A 62 6.87 -3.75 -11.46
CA PRO A 62 7.74 -2.86 -12.22
C PRO A 62 6.95 -2.01 -13.21
N ALA A 63 7.56 -0.90 -13.64
CA ALA A 63 7.01 -0.06 -14.70
C ALA A 63 6.83 -0.83 -16.01
N GLU A 64 5.73 -0.57 -16.69
CA GLU A 64 5.39 -1.06 -18.02
C GLU A 64 5.10 0.13 -18.96
N PRO A 65 5.12 -0.03 -20.30
CA PRO A 65 4.95 1.10 -21.23
C PRO A 65 3.67 1.94 -21.04
N HIS A 66 2.63 1.38 -20.42
CA HIS A 66 1.35 2.04 -20.18
C HIS A 66 1.03 2.21 -18.68
N TRP A 67 1.95 1.84 -17.79
CA TRP A 67 1.77 1.86 -16.35
C TRP A 67 3.08 2.21 -15.64
N PRO A 68 3.12 3.25 -14.79
CA PRO A 68 4.37 3.68 -14.15
C PRO A 68 4.95 2.66 -13.16
N GLY A 69 4.18 1.64 -12.77
CA GLY A 69 4.58 0.67 -11.75
C GLY A 69 4.26 1.16 -10.34
N ASP A 70 4.11 0.23 -9.43
CA ASP A 70 3.88 0.50 -8.01
C ASP A 70 4.58 -0.54 -7.12
N GLU A 71 4.89 -0.14 -5.90
CA GLU A 71 5.23 -1.04 -4.81
C GLU A 71 4.20 -0.91 -3.70
N GLY A 72 4.09 -1.93 -2.87
CA GLY A 72 3.07 -1.89 -1.85
C GLY A 72 3.04 -3.06 -0.90
N PHE A 73 1.99 -3.05 -0.08
CA PHE A 73 1.76 -4.05 0.93
C PHE A 73 0.33 -4.53 0.83
N PHE A 74 0.13 -5.83 0.82
CA PHE A 74 -1.18 -6.45 0.75
C PHE A 74 -1.40 -7.33 1.97
N CYS A 75 -2.52 -7.12 2.67
CA CYS A 75 -2.92 -7.99 3.75
C CYS A 75 -3.78 -9.13 3.21
N GLU A 76 -3.27 -10.37 3.25
CA GLU A 76 -3.98 -11.55 2.74
C GLU A 76 -5.20 -11.95 3.59
N GLN A 77 -5.24 -11.54 4.86
CA GLN A 77 -6.38 -11.80 5.74
C GLN A 77 -7.52 -10.78 5.57
N CYS A 78 -7.17 -9.49 5.54
CA CYS A 78 -8.16 -8.41 5.42
C CYS A 78 -8.53 -8.10 3.97
N LEU A 79 -7.73 -8.57 3.00
CA LEU A 79 -7.85 -8.26 1.58
C LEU A 79 -7.76 -6.75 1.30
N VAL A 80 -6.89 -6.05 2.04
CA VAL A 80 -6.65 -4.61 1.91
C VAL A 80 -5.21 -4.39 1.44
N GLY A 81 -5.02 -3.49 0.47
CA GLY A 81 -3.71 -3.09 -0.03
C GLY A 81 -3.36 -1.63 0.25
N LEU A 82 -2.07 -1.34 0.37
CA LEU A 82 -1.48 -0.01 0.20
C LEU A 82 -0.61 -0.06 -1.05
N ALA A 83 -0.79 0.89 -1.97
CA ALA A 83 -0.03 1.02 -3.20
C ALA A 83 0.68 2.38 -3.26
N PHE A 84 1.94 2.38 -3.64
CA PHE A 84 2.78 3.57 -3.78
C PHE A 84 3.45 3.56 -5.16
N PRO A 85 3.40 4.65 -5.93
CA PRO A 85 4.02 4.71 -7.25
C PRO A 85 5.54 4.53 -7.14
N LEU A 86 6.13 3.88 -8.15
CA LEU A 86 7.59 3.85 -8.30
C LEU A 86 8.12 5.24 -8.71
N GLN A 87 9.33 5.60 -8.25
CA GLN A 87 10.02 6.84 -8.65
C GLN A 87 10.67 6.75 -10.03
#